data_AF-A0A2V7KC82-F1
#
_entry.id   AF-A0A2V7KC82-F1
#
_cell.length_a   1.000
_cell.length_b   1.000
_cell.length_c   1.000
_cell.angle_alpha   90.00
_cell.angle_beta   90.00
_cell.angle_gamma   90.00
#
_symmetry.space_group_name_H-M   'P 1'
#
loop_
_entity.id
_entity.type
_entity.pdbx_description
1 polymer ?
#
loop_
_entity_poly.entity_id
_entity_poly.type
_entity_poly.pdbx_seq_one_letter_code
_entity_poly.pdbx_strand_id
1 'polypeptide(L)'
;GTGVVRYAGGSSFSALTVSPAAQSLSISRYLAVTGSVSLLEAGVWASQGRADIWSALTQLGNTRVAVSGTIGFSTRSDGVAAGSGSALAEAVRGDVAIGAGVVSGVI
;
A
#
# COMPACT_ATOMS: atom_id res chain seq x y z
N GLY A 1 -15.06 2.41 -1.37
CA GLY A 1 -16.35 2.56 -0.68
C GLY A 1 -16.35 3.84 0.13
N THR A 2 -17.51 4.46 0.30
CA THR A 2 -17.71 5.57 1.25
C THR A 2 -18.19 4.99 2.57
N GLY A 3 -17.54 5.33 3.68
CA GLY A 3 -17.86 4.77 5.00
C GLY A 3 -17.71 5.82 6.10
N VAL A 4 -18.58 5.75 7.10
CA VAL A 4 -18.54 6.58 8.30
C VAL A 4 -17.94 5.75 9.43
N VAL A 5 -16.78 6.15 9.96
CA VAL A 5 -16.19 5.53 11.14
C VAL A 5 -16.56 6.37 12.37
N ARG A 6 -17.20 5.76 13.36
CA ARG A 6 -17.50 6.39 14.65
C ARG A 6 -16.34 6.18 15.61
N TYR A 7 -15.68 7.25 16.04
CA TYR A 7 -14.70 7.18 17.13
C TYR A 7 -15.42 7.13 18.48
N ALA A 8 -14.99 6.24 19.37
CA ALA A 8 -15.50 6.13 20.73
C ALA A 8 -14.91 7.26 21.59
N GLY A 9 -15.59 8.41 21.61
CA GLY A 9 -15.14 9.58 22.36
C GLY A 9 -15.94 10.83 22.03
N GLY A 10 -17.23 10.84 22.35
CA GLY A 10 -17.99 12.05 22.70
C GLY A 10 -18.25 13.17 21.67
N SER A 11 -17.61 13.16 20.49
CA SER A 11 -17.86 14.17 19.45
C SER A 11 -18.49 13.51 18.22
N SER A 12 -19.76 13.83 17.97
CA SER A 12 -20.54 13.37 16.82
C SER A 12 -20.03 13.97 15.51
N PHE A 13 -18.89 13.53 15.00
CA PHE A 13 -18.45 13.89 13.65
C PHE A 13 -18.44 12.67 12.74
N SER A 14 -19.21 12.75 11.65
CA SER A 14 -19.13 11.78 10.55
C SER A 14 -17.84 12.05 9.78
N ALA A 15 -16.82 11.22 9.97
CA ALA A 15 -15.66 11.23 9.10
C ALA A 15 -16.11 10.80 7.69
N LEU A 16 -16.16 11.74 6.75
CA LEU A 16 -16.39 11.43 5.35
C LEU A 16 -15.11 10.78 4.82
N THR A 17 -15.16 9.48 4.55
CA THR A 17 -14.03 8.73 4.02
C THR A 17 -14.31 8.28 2.60
N VAL A 18 -13.41 8.58 1.67
CA VAL A 18 -13.41 8.03 0.31
C VAL A 18 -12.21 7.10 0.19
N SER A 19 -12.46 5.83 -0.12
CA SER A 19 -11.41 4.81 -0.24
C SER A 19 -11.44 4.13 -1.61
N PRO A 20 -10.70 4.64 -2.62
CA PRO A 20 -10.52 3.97 -3.90
C PRO A 20 -9.57 2.76 -3.76
N ALA A 21 -9.84 1.74 -4.56
CA ALA A 21 -8.96 0.59 -4.72
C ALA A 21 -9.00 0.11 -6.18
N ALA A 22 -7.85 -0.24 -6.72
CA ALA A 22 -7.70 -0.82 -8.04
C ALA A 22 -6.68 -1.96 -7.99
N GLN A 23 -6.95 -3.03 -8.73
CA GLN A 23 -6.04 -4.16 -8.82
C GLN A 23 -6.00 -4.70 -10.25
N SER A 24 -4.84 -5.23 -10.63
CA SER A 24 -4.62 -5.95 -11.88
C SER A 24 -3.77 -7.19 -11.59
N LEU A 25 -4.20 -8.33 -12.12
CA LEU A 25 -3.56 -9.62 -11.91
C LEU A 25 -3.40 -10.35 -13.23
N SER A 26 -2.20 -10.91 -13.46
CA SER A 26 -1.89 -11.82 -14.55
C SER A 26 -0.96 -12.94 -14.07
N ILE A 27 -0.65 -13.89 -14.95
CA ILE A 27 0.28 -15.00 -14.66
C ILE A 27 1.70 -14.52 -14.33
N SER A 28 2.08 -13.33 -14.78
CA SER A 28 3.43 -12.78 -14.64
C SER A 28 3.51 -11.46 -13.90
N ARG A 29 2.37 -10.85 -13.55
CA ARG A 29 2.34 -9.52 -12.92
C ARG A 29 1.18 -9.40 -11.95
N TYR A 30 1.43 -8.63 -10.90
CA TYR A 30 0.43 -8.17 -9.97
C TYR A 30 0.69 -6.69 -9.70
N LEU A 31 -0.39 -5.91 -9.68
CA LEU A 31 -0.38 -4.51 -9.30
C LEU A 31 -1.63 -4.25 -8.47
N ALA A 32 -1.48 -3.68 -7.30
CA ALA A 32 -2.59 -3.19 -6.50
C ALA A 32 -2.29 -1.79 -5.97
N VAL A 33 -3.30 -0.94 -5.97
CA VAL A 33 -3.24 0.40 -5.42
C VAL A 33 -4.48 0.62 -4.58
N THR A 34 -4.28 1.10 -3.35
CA THR A 34 -5.34 1.49 -2.44
C THR A 34 -5.04 2.86 -1.88
N GLY A 35 -6.07 3.62 -1.60
CA GLY A 35 -5.94 4.89 -0.92
C GLY A 35 -7.16 5.16 -0.07
N SER A 36 -7.02 6.05 0.88
CA SER A 36 -8.16 6.68 1.54
C SER A 36 -7.87 8.13 1.87
N VAL A 37 -8.92 8.94 1.82
CA VAL A 37 -8.92 10.32 2.31
C VAL A 37 -10.10 10.44 3.26
N SER A 38 -9.83 10.96 4.47
CA SER A 38 -10.81 11.13 5.53
C SER A 38 -10.83 12.60 5.95
N LEU A 39 -12.03 13.20 5.97
CA LEU A 39 -12.24 14.49 6.61
C LEU A 39 -12.39 14.28 8.12
N LEU A 40 -11.60 15.02 8.90
CA LEU A 40 -11.55 14.99 10.35
C LEU A 40 -12.22 16.25 10.94
N GLU A 41 -12.20 16.36 12.27
CA GLU A 41 -12.69 17.53 12.98
C GLU A 41 -11.94 18.81 12.59
N ALA A 42 -12.60 19.96 12.74
CA ALA A 42 -12.04 21.29 12.48
C ALA A 42 -11.50 21.49 11.04
N GLY A 43 -11.98 20.70 10.07
CA GLY A 43 -11.57 20.79 8.67
C GLY A 43 -10.19 20.19 8.39
N VAL A 44 -9.58 19.50 9.36
CA VAL A 44 -8.36 18.72 9.14
C VAL A 44 -8.69 17.54 8.23
N TRP A 45 -7.78 17.15 7.35
CA TRP A 45 -7.93 15.92 6.57
C TRP A 45 -6.72 15.02 6.77
N ALA A 46 -6.95 13.72 6.69
CA ALA A 46 -5.93 12.70 6.67
C ALA A 46 -6.04 11.89 5.39
N SER A 47 -4.92 11.57 4.76
CA SER A 47 -4.85 10.62 3.67
C SER A 47 -3.84 9.53 3.97
N GLN A 48 -4.10 8.35 3.42
CA GLN A 48 -3.18 7.23 3.41
C GLN A 48 -3.27 6.51 2.07
N GLY A 49 -2.17 5.92 1.66
CA GLY A 49 -2.10 5.18 0.41
C GLY A 49 -1.12 4.04 0.49
N ARG A 50 -1.38 3.02 -0.33
CA ARG A 50 -0.49 1.89 -0.51
C ARG A 50 -0.53 1.45 -1.96
N ALA A 51 0.64 1.15 -2.52
CA ALA A 51 0.77 0.48 -3.79
C ALA A 51 1.70 -0.72 -3.65
N ASP A 52 1.28 -1.84 -4.22
CA ASP A 52 2.00 -3.11 -4.24
C ASP A 52 2.20 -3.54 -5.70
N ILE A 53 3.41 -3.98 -6.04
CA ILE A 53 3.76 -4.53 -7.34
C ILE A 53 4.51 -5.84 -7.16
N TRP A 54 4.22 -6.79 -8.04
CA TRP A 54 5.04 -7.98 -8.25
C TRP A 54 5.13 -8.25 -9.75
N SER A 55 6.32 -8.59 -10.24
CA SER A 55 6.52 -8.93 -11.64
C SER A 55 7.56 -10.03 -11.79
N ALA A 56 7.19 -11.08 -12.51
CA ALA A 56 8.13 -12.03 -13.08
C ALA A 56 8.94 -11.33 -14.18
N LEU A 57 10.26 -11.42 -14.12
CA LEU A 57 11.18 -10.85 -15.10
C LEU A 57 11.61 -11.89 -16.13
N THR A 58 12.14 -13.01 -15.67
CA THR A 58 12.68 -14.06 -16.54
C THR A 58 12.60 -15.43 -15.87
N GLN A 59 12.70 -16.49 -16.68
CA GLN A 59 12.74 -17.87 -16.21
C GLN A 59 14.11 -18.48 -16.51
N LEU A 60 14.73 -19.06 -15.48
CA LEU A 60 16.02 -19.75 -15.50
C LEU A 60 15.78 -21.21 -15.07
N GLY A 61 15.52 -22.07 -16.04
CA GLY A 61 15.11 -23.46 -15.80
C GLY A 61 13.79 -23.52 -15.00
N ASN A 62 13.83 -24.14 -13.83
CA ASN A 62 12.67 -24.26 -12.93
C ASN A 62 12.55 -23.09 -11.93
N THR A 63 13.45 -22.11 -12.01
CA THR A 63 13.45 -20.94 -11.14
C THR A 63 13.04 -19.71 -11.93
N ARG A 64 12.13 -18.92 -11.40
CA ARG A 64 11.68 -17.64 -11.95
C ARG A 64 12.29 -16.51 -11.15
N VAL A 65 12.91 -15.56 -11.84
CA VAL A 65 13.37 -14.31 -11.22
C VAL A 65 12.20 -13.33 -11.24
N ALA A 66 11.88 -12.78 -10.09
CA ALA A 66 10.84 -11.80 -9.90
C ALA A 66 11.35 -10.59 -9.13
N VAL A 67 10.62 -9.50 -9.23
CA VAL A 67 10.81 -8.31 -8.39
C VAL A 67 9.48 -7.96 -7.76
N SER A 68 9.54 -7.52 -6.51
CA SER A 68 8.38 -7.07 -5.77
C SER A 68 8.69 -5.74 -5.08
N GLY A 69 7.65 -4.97 -4.86
CA GLY A 69 7.79 -3.67 -4.21
C GLY A 69 6.49 -3.24 -3.57
N THR A 70 6.62 -2.54 -2.44
CA THR A 70 5.52 -1.93 -1.72
C THR A 70 5.91 -0.52 -1.39
N ILE A 71 5.01 0.42 -1.59
CA ILE A 71 5.10 1.76 -1.01
C ILE A 71 3.84 2.04 -0.21
N GLY A 72 4.01 2.69 0.94
CA GLY A 72 2.94 3.13 1.81
C GLY A 72 3.22 4.57 2.27
N PHE A 73 2.18 5.39 2.34
CA PHE A 73 2.30 6.75 2.83
C PHE A 73 1.06 7.16 3.61
N SER A 74 1.23 8.13 4.50
CA SER A 74 0.15 8.83 5.17
C SER A 74 0.51 10.29 5.35
N THR A 75 -0.45 11.18 5.24
CA THR A 75 -0.27 12.59 5.53
C THR A 75 -1.52 13.17 6.18
N ARG A 76 -1.33 14.19 7.00
CA ARG A 76 -2.40 14.96 7.62
C ARG A 76 -2.15 16.44 7.38
N SER A 77 -3.23 17.19 7.19
CA SER A 77 -3.15 18.63 6.95
C SER A 77 -2.67 19.44 8.16
N ASP A 78 -2.64 18.85 9.35
CA ASP A 78 -2.11 19.45 10.58
C ASP A 78 -0.61 19.17 10.80
N GLY A 79 0.08 18.58 9.80
CA GLY A 79 1.55 18.61 9.71
C GLY A 79 2.28 17.28 9.96
N VAL A 80 1.57 16.16 10.03
CA VAL A 80 2.19 14.83 10.17
C VAL A 80 2.21 14.12 8.83
N ALA A 81 3.37 13.66 8.38
CA ALA A 81 3.51 12.82 7.20
C ALA A 81 4.49 11.70 7.45
N ALA A 82 4.13 10.48 7.07
CA ALA A 82 4.99 9.32 7.17
C ALA A 82 4.96 8.55 5.86
N GLY A 83 6.06 7.90 5.54
CA GLY A 83 6.21 7.12 4.32
C GLY A 83 7.12 5.94 4.56
N SER A 84 6.82 4.83 3.90
CA SER A 84 7.66 3.63 3.92
C SER A 84 7.66 2.97 2.56
N GLY A 85 8.75 2.30 2.23
CA GLY A 85 8.83 1.50 1.03
C GLY A 85 9.75 0.30 1.19
N SER A 86 9.48 -0.73 0.40
CA SER A 86 10.34 -1.89 0.24
C SER A 86 10.46 -2.27 -1.22
N ALA A 87 11.63 -2.78 -1.61
CA ALA A 87 11.87 -3.34 -2.92
C ALA A 87 12.71 -4.61 -2.77
N LEU A 88 12.28 -5.70 -3.39
CA LEU A 88 12.87 -7.03 -3.27
C LEU A 88 13.11 -7.62 -4.66
N ALA A 89 14.23 -8.32 -4.81
CA ALA A 89 14.46 -9.26 -5.90
C ALA A 89 14.32 -10.68 -5.37
N GLU A 90 13.56 -11.52 -6.06
CA GLU A 90 13.13 -12.83 -5.59
C GLU A 90 13.46 -13.91 -6.63
N ALA A 91 13.93 -15.06 -6.15
CA ALA A 91 14.00 -16.31 -6.90
C ALA A 91 12.84 -17.21 -6.44
N VAL A 92 11.95 -17.54 -7.37
CA VAL A 92 10.72 -18.32 -7.13
C VAL A 92 10.87 -19.69 -7.78
N ARG A 93 10.74 -20.77 -7.02
CA ARG A 93 10.80 -22.15 -7.52
C ARG A 93 9.71 -23.00 -6.87
N GLY A 94 8.77 -23.47 -7.68
CA GLY A 94 7.56 -24.13 -7.16
C GLY A 94 6.80 -23.19 -6.24
N ASP A 95 6.53 -23.62 -5.01
CA ASP A 95 5.81 -22.85 -3.99
C ASP A 95 6.73 -22.07 -3.03
N VAL A 96 8.03 -22.01 -3.33
CA VAL A 96 9.03 -21.34 -2.49
C VAL A 96 9.58 -20.11 -3.19
N ALA A 97 9.63 -18.99 -2.48
CA ALA A 97 10.30 -17.77 -2.91
C ALA A 97 11.37 -17.37 -1.88
N ILE A 98 12.55 -17.02 -2.36
CA ILE A 98 13.63 -16.45 -1.54
C ILE A 98 14.07 -15.16 -2.21
N GLY A 99 14.13 -14.06 -1.46
CA GLY A 99 14.53 -12.77 -1.99
C GLY A 99 15.29 -11.94 -0.99
N ALA A 100 15.95 -10.92 -1.53
CA ALA A 100 16.67 -9.91 -0.75
C ALA A 100 16.33 -8.54 -1.32
N GLY A 101 16.42 -7.52 -0.46
CA GLY A 101 15.96 -6.20 -0.83
C GLY A 101 16.26 -5.13 0.20
N VAL A 102 15.71 -3.96 -0.06
CA VAL A 102 15.84 -2.77 0.78
C VAL A 102 14.51 -2.39 1.36
N VAL A 103 14.53 -1.86 2.57
CA VAL A 103 13.38 -1.27 3.26
C VAL A 103 13.80 0.08 3.81
N SER A 104 12.96 1.09 3.64
CA SER A 104 13.20 2.44 4.16
C SER A 104 11.90 3.08 4.61
N GLY A 105 11.99 4.04 5.53
CA GLY A 105 10.85 4.81 5.98
C GLY A 105 11.25 6.09 6.69
N VAL A 106 10.30 7.02 6.73
CA VAL A 106 10.41 8.34 7.37
C VAL A 106 9.11 8.67 8.11
N ILE A 107 9.23 9.47 9.17
CA ILE A 107 8.15 10.04 9.98
C ILE A 107 8.47 11.52 10.19
#